data_AF-A0AA91KHH8-F1
#
_entry.id   AF-A0AA91KHH8-F1
#
_cell.length_a   1.000
_cell.length_b   1.000
_cell.length_c   1.000
_cell.angle_alpha   90.00
_cell.angle_beta   90.00
_cell.angle_gamma   90.00
#
_symmetry.space_group_name_H-M   'P 1'
#
loop_
_entity.id
_entity.type
_entity.pdbx_description
1 polymer ?
#
loop_
_entity_poly.entity_id
_entity_poly.type
_entity_poly.pdbx_seq_one_letter_code
_entity_poly.pdbx_strand_id
1 'polypeptide(L)'
;MIKLVSEISIMISLLSFFPWIGVIVYLSMKLRKKKYELILKISLSAPNSFSTRSRMMMESNLSWIAASCFPFYWFGKAMLKYAWRIPESEVNNWKKSILDIFGSWSTWYKSIVYLGNVTFTSLIVFSIFFWGL
;
A
#
# COMPACT_ATOMS: atom_id res chain seq x y z
N MET A 1 13.08 6.14 28.48
CA MET A 1 12.92 6.65 27.10
C MET A 1 12.52 5.53 26.13
N ILE A 2 13.28 4.45 26.00
CA ILE A 2 13.00 3.32 25.09
C ILE A 2 11.58 2.73 25.28
N LYS A 3 11.19 2.43 26.53
CA LYS A 3 9.86 1.90 26.85
C LYS A 3 8.72 2.83 26.43
N LEU A 4 8.86 4.13 26.67
CA LEU A 4 7.88 5.15 26.28
C LEU A 4 7.72 5.22 24.75
N VAL A 5 8.84 5.17 24.01
CA VAL A 5 8.82 5.17 22.54
C VAL A 5 8.12 3.91 22.00
N SER A 6 8.39 2.75 22.60
CA SER A 6 7.73 1.50 22.25
C SER A 6 6.21 1.55 22.50
N GLU A 7 5.78 2.04 23.66
CA GLU A 7 4.35 2.19 24.02
C GLU A 7 3.61 3.15 23.08
N ILE A 8 4.20 4.31 22.78
CA ILE A 8 3.63 5.27 21.83
C ILE A 8 3.54 4.66 20.42
N SER A 9 4.57 3.93 19.99
CA SER A 9 4.62 3.32 18.66
C SER A 9 3.53 2.27 18.47
N ILE A 10 3.31 1.39 19.46
CA ILE A 10 2.23 0.41 19.37
C ILE A 10 0.84 1.07 19.43
N MET A 11 0.66 2.12 20.24
CA MET A 11 -0.58 2.90 20.26
C MET A 11 -0.90 3.53 18.91
N ILE A 12 0.08 4.18 18.28
CA ILE A 12 -0.06 4.76 16.94
C ILE A 12 -0.41 3.67 15.93
N SER A 13 0.29 2.53 15.96
CA SER A 13 0.02 1.42 15.05
C SER A 13 -1.41 0.91 15.18
N LEU A 14 -1.91 0.72 16.40
CA LEU A 14 -3.28 0.24 16.61
C LEU A 14 -4.31 1.28 16.14
N LEU A 15 -4.10 2.55 16.48
CA LEU A 15 -4.96 3.65 16.07
C LEU A 15 -5.01 3.83 14.55
N SER A 16 -3.93 3.56 13.82
CA SER A 16 -3.92 3.64 12.35
C SER A 16 -4.40 2.34 11.67
N PHE A 17 -4.15 1.17 12.29
CA PHE A 17 -4.48 -0.13 11.71
C PHE A 17 -5.99 -0.34 11.54
N PHE A 18 -6.80 -0.05 12.55
CA PHE A 18 -8.25 -0.28 12.46
C PHE A 18 -8.92 0.61 11.39
N PRO A 19 -8.66 1.93 11.34
CA PRO A 19 -9.13 2.76 10.23
C PRO A 19 -8.60 2.30 8.88
N TRP A 20 -7.33 1.86 8.80
CA TRP A 20 -6.74 1.37 7.55
C TRP A 20 -7.53 0.18 6.98
N ILE A 21 -7.79 -0.83 7.81
CA ILE A 21 -8.62 -1.98 7.43
C ILE A 21 -10.04 -1.55 7.08
N GLY A 22 -10.64 -0.66 7.87
CA GLY A 22 -11.98 -0.13 7.61
C GLY A 22 -12.12 0.51 6.24
N VAL A 23 -11.18 1.37 5.85
CA VAL A 23 -11.20 2.03 4.53
C VAL A 23 -10.91 1.03 3.40
N ILE A 24 -10.03 0.05 3.61
CA ILE A 24 -9.80 -1.03 2.65
C ILE A 24 -11.09 -1.82 2.37
N VAL A 25 -11.80 -2.22 3.43
CA VAL A 25 -13.06 -2.96 3.32
C VAL A 25 -14.12 -2.10 2.62
N TYR A 26 -14.26 -0.84 3.03
CA TYR A 26 -15.19 0.11 2.42
C TYR A 26 -14.99 0.25 0.91
N LEU A 27 -13.76 0.54 0.46
CA LEU A 27 -13.45 0.66 -0.96
C LEU A 27 -13.61 -0.67 -1.70
N SER A 28 -13.25 -1.79 -1.07
CA SER A 28 -13.40 -3.13 -1.67
C SER A 28 -14.86 -3.46 -1.96
N MET A 29 -15.77 -3.09 -1.05
CA MET A 29 -17.21 -3.28 -1.25
C MET A 29 -17.75 -2.34 -2.32
N LYS A 30 -17.39 -1.05 -2.27
CA LYS A 30 -17.87 -0.05 -3.25
C LYS A 30 -17.42 -0.35 -4.67
N LEU A 31 -16.19 -0.83 -4.84
CA LEU A 31 -15.59 -1.09 -6.15
C LEU A 31 -15.69 -2.56 -6.59
N ARG A 32 -16.39 -3.42 -5.83
CA ARG A 32 -16.50 -4.86 -6.09
C ARG A 32 -16.89 -5.19 -7.52
N LYS A 33 -17.88 -4.47 -8.09
CA LYS A 33 -18.38 -4.70 -9.45
C LYS A 33 -17.34 -4.37 -10.53
N LYS A 34 -16.41 -3.46 -10.25
CA LYS A 34 -15.35 -3.02 -11.16
C LYS A 34 -13.99 -3.61 -10.83
N LYS A 35 -13.91 -4.58 -9.90
CA LYS A 35 -12.65 -5.15 -9.37
C LYS A 35 -11.68 -5.53 -10.51
N TYR A 36 -12.10 -6.44 -11.39
CA TYR A 36 -11.21 -6.98 -12.42
C TYR A 36 -10.86 -5.94 -13.49
N GLU A 37 -11.78 -5.02 -13.80
CA GLU A 37 -11.52 -3.90 -14.71
C GLU A 37 -10.44 -2.97 -14.15
N LEU A 38 -10.54 -2.62 -12.86
CA LEU A 38 -9.56 -1.76 -12.18
C LEU A 38 -8.20 -2.45 -12.03
N ILE A 39 -8.18 -3.72 -11.64
CA ILE A 39 -6.96 -4.52 -11.57
C ILE A 39 -6.26 -4.56 -12.93
N LEU A 40 -7.02 -4.80 -14.01
CA LEU A 40 -6.48 -4.83 -15.36
C LEU A 40 -5.87 -3.46 -15.72
N LYS A 41 -6.60 -2.36 -15.53
CA LYS A 41 -6.12 -0.99 -15.80
C LYS A 41 -4.85 -0.65 -15.00
N ILE A 42 -4.83 -1.00 -13.71
CA ILE A 42 -3.66 -0.77 -12.84
C ILE A 42 -2.47 -1.60 -13.32
N SER A 43 -2.69 -2.85 -13.72
CA SER A 43 -1.62 -3.72 -14.19
C SER A 43 -1.05 -3.30 -15.55
N LEU A 44 -1.90 -2.84 -16.46
CA LEU A 44 -1.47 -2.36 -17.79
C LEU A 44 -0.71 -1.03 -17.72
N SER A 45 -0.93 -0.23 -16.66
CA SER A 45 -0.18 1.01 -16.42
C SER A 45 1.09 0.82 -15.61
N ALA A 46 1.38 -0.40 -15.16
CA ALA A 46 2.61 -0.73 -14.47
C ALA A 46 3.80 -0.80 -15.44
N PRO A 47 5.05 -0.71 -14.95
CA PRO A 47 6.25 -0.99 -15.72
C PRO A 47 6.14 -2.30 -16.51
N ASN A 48 6.57 -2.32 -17.77
CA ASN A 48 6.42 -3.49 -18.65
C ASN A 48 7.00 -4.78 -18.05
N SER A 49 8.13 -4.66 -17.35
CA SER A 49 8.79 -5.78 -16.65
C SER A 49 8.03 -6.30 -15.42
N PHE A 50 7.02 -5.55 -14.95
CA PHE A 50 6.28 -5.84 -13.72
C PHE A 50 4.76 -5.96 -13.91
N SER A 51 4.22 -5.64 -15.10
CA SER A 51 2.78 -5.67 -15.39
C SER A 51 2.11 -6.99 -15.01
N THR A 52 2.61 -8.13 -15.51
CA THR A 52 2.07 -9.45 -15.19
C THR A 52 2.11 -9.77 -13.69
N ARG A 53 3.22 -9.43 -13.02
CA ARG A 53 3.38 -9.65 -11.57
C ARG A 53 2.41 -8.79 -10.77
N SER A 54 2.25 -7.52 -11.13
CA SER A 54 1.32 -6.61 -10.47
C SER A 54 -0.12 -7.13 -10.53
N ARG A 55 -0.52 -7.70 -11.68
CA ARG A 55 -1.82 -8.35 -11.85
C ARG A 55 -1.97 -9.55 -10.93
N MET A 56 -1.01 -10.47 -10.97
CA MET A 56 -0.99 -11.65 -10.10
C MET A 56 -1.06 -11.27 -8.62
N MET A 57 -0.33 -10.23 -8.19
CA MET A 57 -0.38 -9.73 -6.82
C MET A 57 -1.78 -9.26 -6.44
N MET A 58 -2.45 -8.48 -7.28
CA MET A 58 -3.79 -7.98 -6.98
C MET A 58 -4.86 -9.07 -7.03
N GLU A 59 -4.72 -10.08 -7.91
CA GLU A 59 -5.68 -11.18 -8.04
C GLU A 59 -5.53 -12.24 -6.93
N SER A 60 -4.30 -12.51 -6.47
CA SER A 60 -4.01 -13.55 -5.47
C SER A 60 -4.12 -13.09 -4.02
N ASN A 61 -4.16 -11.78 -3.76
CA ASN A 61 -4.29 -11.25 -2.40
C ASN A 61 -5.76 -11.16 -1.96
N LEU A 62 -6.01 -11.42 -0.67
CA LEU A 62 -7.33 -11.28 -0.03
C LEU A 62 -7.91 -9.87 -0.24
N SER A 63 -7.04 -8.84 -0.18
CA SER A 63 -7.41 -7.47 -0.51
C SER A 63 -6.64 -6.96 -1.72
N TRP A 64 -7.31 -6.92 -2.87
CA TRP A 64 -6.77 -6.37 -4.11
C TRP A 64 -6.45 -4.87 -4.00
N ILE A 65 -7.19 -4.12 -3.18
CA ILE A 65 -6.91 -2.69 -2.93
C ILE A 65 -5.63 -2.53 -2.14
N ALA A 66 -5.44 -3.32 -1.07
CA ALA A 66 -4.19 -3.27 -0.31
C ALA A 66 -3.00 -3.66 -1.18
N ALA A 67 -3.15 -4.69 -2.02
CA ALA A 67 -2.13 -5.10 -2.98
C ALA A 67 -1.83 -4.02 -4.03
N SER A 68 -2.84 -3.31 -4.52
CA SER A 68 -2.62 -2.20 -5.47
C SER A 68 -1.82 -1.04 -4.87
N CYS A 69 -1.82 -0.88 -3.54
CA CYS A 69 -1.06 0.17 -2.83
C CYS A 69 0.44 -0.13 -2.76
N PHE A 70 0.89 -1.31 -3.19
CA PHE A 70 2.27 -1.75 -3.13
C PHE A 70 3.31 -0.70 -3.58
N PRO A 71 3.20 -0.04 -4.76
CA PRO A 71 4.19 0.97 -5.15
C PRO A 71 4.26 2.17 -4.21
N PHE A 72 3.20 2.45 -3.44
CA PHE A 72 3.13 3.59 -2.52
C PHE A 72 3.70 3.31 -1.14
N TYR A 73 3.78 2.04 -0.72
CA TYR A 73 4.37 1.71 0.56
C TYR A 73 5.90 1.79 0.53
N TRP A 74 6.51 2.18 1.65
CA TRP A 74 7.98 2.30 1.75
C TRP A 74 8.70 1.02 1.35
N PHE A 75 8.25 -0.12 1.89
CA PHE A 75 8.82 -1.43 1.59
C PHE A 75 8.58 -1.83 0.12
N GLY A 76 7.41 -1.52 -0.44
CA GLY A 76 7.09 -1.83 -1.82
C GLY A 76 7.92 -0.99 -2.79
N LYS A 77 8.13 0.29 -2.50
CA LYS A 77 9.06 1.16 -3.26
C LYS A 77 10.49 0.62 -3.21
N ALA A 78 10.98 0.23 -2.02
CA ALA A 78 12.30 -0.34 -1.87
C ALA A 78 12.45 -1.63 -2.69
N MET A 79 11.46 -2.53 -2.62
CA MET A 79 11.46 -3.75 -3.40
C MET A 79 11.43 -3.50 -4.91
N LEU A 80 10.55 -2.61 -5.41
CA LEU A 80 10.49 -2.27 -6.83
C LEU A 80 11.83 -1.74 -7.35
N LYS A 81 12.52 -0.93 -6.54
CA LYS A 81 13.83 -0.38 -6.89
C LYS A 81 14.95 -1.42 -6.82
N TYR A 82 15.06 -2.17 -5.74
CA TYR A 82 16.24 -3.01 -5.49
C TYR A 82 16.07 -4.45 -5.99
N ALA A 83 14.91 -5.07 -5.78
CA ALA A 83 14.64 -6.43 -6.24
C ALA A 83 14.29 -6.47 -7.73
N TRP A 84 13.46 -5.52 -8.18
CA TRP A 84 12.97 -5.49 -9.56
C TRP A 84 13.69 -4.49 -10.47
N ARG A 85 14.61 -3.68 -9.93
CA ARG A 85 15.43 -2.72 -10.70
C ARG A 85 14.59 -1.76 -11.56
N ILE A 86 13.40 -1.41 -11.08
CA ILE A 86 12.49 -0.51 -11.79
C ILE A 86 12.92 0.94 -11.52
N PRO A 87 13.11 1.77 -12.55
CA PRO A 87 13.44 3.18 -12.40
C PRO A 87 12.41 3.94 -11.57
N GLU A 88 12.86 4.91 -10.78
CA GLU A 88 11.97 5.71 -9.94
C GLU A 88 10.97 6.54 -10.76
N SER A 89 11.36 6.98 -11.96
CA SER A 89 10.47 7.66 -12.91
C SER A 89 9.28 6.79 -13.30
N GLU A 90 9.51 5.50 -13.60
CA GLU A 90 8.45 4.56 -13.96
C GLU A 90 7.53 4.26 -12.75
N VAL A 91 8.10 4.08 -11.56
CA VAL A 91 7.30 3.91 -10.33
C VAL A 91 6.42 5.13 -10.06
N ASN A 92 6.96 6.33 -10.24
CA ASN A 92 6.21 7.58 -10.04
C ASN A 92 5.11 7.77 -11.09
N ASN A 93 5.37 7.41 -12.35
CA ASN A 93 4.35 7.41 -13.39
C ASN A 93 3.25 6.40 -13.07
N TRP A 94 3.60 5.19 -12.63
CA TRP A 94 2.63 4.18 -12.25
C TRP A 94 1.74 4.64 -11.08
N LYS A 95 2.33 5.29 -10.06
CA LYS A 95 1.56 5.90 -8.96
C LYS A 95 0.54 6.93 -9.45
N LYS A 96 0.94 7.81 -10.37
CA LYS A 96 0.02 8.80 -10.96
C LYS A 96 -1.12 8.10 -11.68
N SER A 97 -0.81 7.14 -12.55
CA SER A 97 -1.80 6.34 -13.28
C SER A 97 -2.79 5.64 -12.34
N ILE A 98 -2.31 5.06 -11.23
CA ILE A 98 -3.19 4.43 -10.23
C ILE A 98 -4.18 5.45 -9.66
N LEU A 99 -3.70 6.62 -9.23
CA LEU A 99 -4.57 7.66 -8.68
C LEU A 99 -5.61 8.13 -9.70
N ASP A 100 -5.22 8.28 -10.96
CA ASP A 100 -6.10 8.67 -12.06
C ASP A 100 -7.16 7.59 -12.34
N ILE A 101 -6.78 6.31 -12.32
CA ILE A 101 -7.69 5.17 -12.48
C ILE A 101 -8.74 5.14 -11.36
N PHE A 102 -8.35 5.47 -10.12
CA PHE A 102 -9.29 5.55 -9.00
C PHE A 102 -10.19 6.79 -9.08
N GLY A 103 -9.79 7.85 -9.79
CA GLY A 103 -10.60 9.03 -10.08
C GLY A 103 -11.20 9.66 -8.81
N SER A 104 -12.53 9.70 -8.72
CA SER A 104 -13.26 10.23 -7.56
C SER A 104 -12.98 9.48 -6.25
N TRP A 105 -12.47 8.25 -6.32
CA TRP A 105 -12.08 7.45 -5.15
C TRP A 105 -10.63 7.67 -4.72
N SER A 106 -9.87 8.51 -5.42
CA SER A 106 -8.45 8.76 -5.16
C SER A 106 -8.18 9.30 -3.75
N THR A 107 -9.10 10.10 -3.18
CA THR A 107 -8.98 10.59 -1.79
C THR A 107 -9.01 9.44 -0.78
N TRP A 108 -9.99 8.55 -0.89
CA TRP A 108 -10.09 7.36 -0.03
C TRP A 108 -8.88 6.45 -0.21
N TYR A 109 -8.40 6.30 -1.44
CA TYR A 109 -7.21 5.52 -1.76
C TYR A 109 -5.95 6.09 -1.10
N LYS A 110 -5.75 7.42 -1.17
CA LYS A 110 -4.64 8.10 -0.48
C LYS A 110 -4.70 7.90 1.03
N SER A 111 -5.89 7.90 1.64
CA SER A 111 -6.05 7.60 3.07
C SER A 111 -5.59 6.18 3.42
N ILE A 112 -5.88 5.18 2.57
CA ILE A 112 -5.35 3.81 2.75
C ILE A 112 -3.82 3.82 2.72
N VAL A 113 -3.23 4.47 1.72
CA VAL A 113 -1.76 4.55 1.60
C VAL A 113 -1.14 5.21 2.82
N TYR A 114 -1.70 6.33 3.28
CA TYR A 114 -1.21 7.07 4.44
C TYR A 114 -1.29 6.22 5.71
N LEU A 115 -2.48 5.68 6.02
CA LEU A 115 -2.69 4.88 7.23
C LEU A 115 -1.85 3.59 7.21
N GLY A 116 -1.69 2.96 6.05
CA GLY A 116 -0.83 1.79 5.88
C GLY A 116 0.63 2.12 6.17
N ASN A 117 1.17 3.20 5.59
CA ASN A 117 2.54 3.63 5.88
C ASN A 117 2.74 3.97 7.36
N VAL A 118 1.80 4.67 8.01
CA VAL A 118 1.86 4.97 9.46
C VAL A 118 1.86 3.67 10.27
N THR A 119 0.97 2.74 9.94
CA THR A 119 0.85 1.45 10.63
C THR A 119 2.15 0.66 10.52
N PHE A 120 2.66 0.42 9.30
CA PHE A 120 3.87 -0.38 9.12
C PHE A 120 5.11 0.31 9.69
N THR A 121 5.22 1.63 9.57
CA THR A 121 6.37 2.37 10.14
C THR A 121 6.36 2.31 11.66
N SER A 122 5.21 2.53 12.29
CA SER A 122 5.09 2.45 13.76
C SER A 122 5.31 1.03 14.29
N LEU A 123 4.91 -0.02 13.56
CA LEU A 123 5.26 -1.40 13.89
C LEU A 123 6.76 -1.68 13.80
N ILE A 124 7.43 -1.15 12.78
CA ILE A 124 8.89 -1.29 12.65
C ILE A 124 9.59 -0.60 13.82
N VAL A 125 9.19 0.64 14.15
CA VAL A 125 9.76 1.37 15.30
C VAL A 125 9.51 0.60 16.59
N PHE A 126 8.27 0.14 16.83
CA PHE A 126 7.96 -0.71 17.98
C PHE A 126 8.88 -1.94 18.04
N SER A 127 9.07 -2.64 16.93
CA SER A 127 9.90 -3.85 16.88
C SER A 127 11.36 -3.57 17.23
N ILE A 128 11.94 -2.48 16.72
CA ILE A 128 13.33 -2.11 17.01
C ILE A 128 13.50 -1.83 18.52
N PHE A 129 12.65 -0.96 19.09
CA PHE A 129 12.80 -0.52 20.47
C PHE A 129 12.28 -1.53 21.51
N PHE A 130 11.37 -2.42 21.14
CA PHE A 130 10.88 -3.49 22.03
C PHE A 130 11.90 -4.62 22.18
N TRP A 131 12.56 -5.00 21.09
CA TRP A 131 13.56 -6.09 21.10
C TRP A 131 14.99 -5.61 21.43
N GLY A 132 15.21 -4.30 21.57
CA GLY A 132 16.50 -3.75 21.99
C GLY A 132 17.59 -3.80 20.92
N LEU A 133 17.22 -3.77 19.64
CA LEU A 133 18.12 -3.55 18.50
C LEU A 133 18.43 -2.05 18.35
#